data_AF-A0A2K3E151-F1
#
_entry.id   AF-A0A2K3E151-F1
#
_cell.length_a   1.000
_cell.length_b   1.000
_cell.length_c   1.000
_cell.angle_alpha   90.00
_cell.angle_beta   90.00
_cell.angle_gamma   90.00
#
_symmetry.space_group_name_H-M   'P 1'
#
loop_
_entity.id
_entity.type
_entity.pdbx_description
1 polymer ?
#
loop_
_entity_poly.entity_id
_entity_poly.type
_entity_poly.pdbx_seq_one_letter_code
_entity_poly.pdbx_strand_id
1 'polypeptide(L)'
;MFACLLLIAACMHATNAELVMVYSLQRHGARNVLPKGALLTETDLIGGPTLLPEGQRQTYNAGAAFRARYLSNTTCSATGTCLNGSDASGGVSSGGKYGVVGQPGVGFGNFDVYVRSSALDRTLMSGVCFFNGVFPPDPAAPAANPAAYLPTGAQVVPVYTQSDQNDIIIRAYTKCPAYQDALEGWFGSAEFQSQANASAGLRAQIQDLAYWLEVRKMQPALTHNLLAGPLLADLLGSMSDAVEAAGNGSQLYYKLVSLSGHYNTQLGLLAALGLEAGAGPAAAAFVWYRPSLPKLAAVLAFELHYAPATAGSGGSSNSSDSRMYVVRAVAQDGPSASYVTVPLPCASAAAAAALAAAVNAATPAANATAAAANAAAAVGACTLDDFVALAAPQSMPEAADWCSACGNNDVAACRIVSLQSEEGEGGDGDGEAWKIAVSVVVTFVGALALAVCGVCVWSRYTAGRQQQQGGAGGAGSSSSFLPGGKAAAAPAPGCFEGVGGGGGKGGRGEGMDAELTPAPFRYSSAAAHQI
;
A
#
# COMPACT_ATOMS: atom_id res chain seq x y z
N MET A 1 39.77 15.14 -40.85
CA MET A 1 39.77 15.44 -39.40
C MET A 1 38.51 16.16 -38.91
N PHE A 2 37.78 16.94 -39.73
CA PHE A 2 36.53 17.59 -39.29
C PHE A 2 35.29 16.67 -39.16
N ALA A 3 35.31 15.45 -39.72
CA ALA A 3 34.19 14.51 -39.63
C ALA A 3 34.18 13.65 -38.35
N CYS A 4 35.24 13.66 -37.54
CA CYS A 4 35.32 12.89 -36.29
C CYS A 4 34.79 13.66 -35.07
N LEU A 5 34.62 14.99 -35.16
CA LEU A 5 34.15 15.81 -34.03
C LEU A 5 32.61 15.87 -33.91
N LEU A 6 31.87 15.47 -34.94
CA LEU A 6 30.39 15.47 -34.95
C LEU A 6 29.75 14.17 -34.43
N LEU A 7 30.54 13.15 -34.13
CA LEU A 7 30.08 11.84 -33.62
C LEU A 7 30.22 11.68 -32.09
N ILE A 8 30.88 12.62 -31.40
CA ILE A 8 31.02 12.58 -29.93
C ILE A 8 29.86 13.33 -29.23
N ALA A 9 29.03 14.07 -29.97
CA ALA A 9 27.87 14.80 -29.43
C ALA A 9 26.63 13.92 -29.14
N ALA A 10 26.65 12.62 -29.41
CA ALA A 10 25.44 11.80 -29.54
C ALA A 10 25.12 10.84 -28.37
N CYS A 11 25.86 10.82 -27.26
CA CYS A 11 25.56 9.91 -26.15
C CYS A 11 25.60 10.54 -24.76
N MET A 12 25.39 11.87 -24.66
CA MET A 12 24.90 12.41 -23.39
C MET A 12 23.43 12.02 -23.26
N HIS A 13 23.20 10.81 -22.72
CA HIS A 13 21.90 10.44 -22.19
C HIS A 13 21.60 11.46 -21.10
N ALA A 14 20.82 12.50 -21.44
CA ALA A 14 20.20 13.33 -20.44
C ALA A 14 19.38 12.36 -19.59
N THR A 15 19.86 12.09 -18.37
CA THR A 15 19.12 11.33 -17.38
C THR A 15 17.96 12.23 -16.99
N ASN A 16 16.87 12.09 -17.74
CA ASN A 16 15.64 12.81 -17.47
C ASN A 16 15.25 12.47 -16.05
N ALA A 17 14.90 13.49 -15.31
CA ALA A 17 14.33 13.28 -14.01
C ALA A 17 13.02 12.51 -14.10
N GLU A 18 12.77 11.71 -13.08
CA GLU A 18 11.77 10.66 -13.14
C GLU A 18 11.12 10.45 -11.78
N LEU A 19 9.82 10.17 -11.78
CA LEU A 19 9.15 9.60 -10.62
C LEU A 19 9.51 8.12 -10.53
N VAL A 20 10.33 7.77 -9.54
CA VAL A 20 10.88 6.43 -9.34
C VAL A 20 9.89 5.52 -8.62
N MET A 21 9.23 6.06 -7.61
CA MET A 21 8.37 5.28 -6.72
C MET A 21 7.20 6.11 -6.17
N VAL A 22 6.05 5.48 -5.99
CA VAL A 22 4.91 6.02 -5.23
C VAL A 22 4.54 5.06 -4.11
N TYR A 23 4.47 5.59 -2.88
CA TYR A 23 3.95 4.91 -1.71
C TYR A 23 2.63 5.57 -1.29
N SER A 24 1.49 4.90 -1.44
CA SER A 24 0.17 5.46 -1.12
C SER A 24 -0.52 4.79 0.06
N LEU A 25 -1.26 5.57 0.84
CA LEU A 25 -2.14 5.12 1.91
C LEU A 25 -3.54 5.64 1.63
N GLN A 26 -4.48 4.74 1.38
CA GLN A 26 -5.88 5.11 1.19
C GLN A 26 -6.74 4.78 2.42
N ARG A 27 -7.70 5.64 2.71
CA ARG A 27 -8.81 5.34 3.62
C ARG A 27 -9.86 4.54 2.86
N HIS A 28 -10.49 3.57 3.51
CA HIS A 28 -11.67 2.90 2.95
C HIS A 28 -12.80 3.89 2.52
N GLY A 29 -13.65 3.46 1.60
CA GLY A 29 -14.84 4.20 1.15
C GLY A 29 -16.00 4.17 2.16
N ALA A 30 -17.15 4.73 1.76
CA ALA A 30 -18.40 4.69 2.53
C ALA A 30 -18.80 3.27 2.94
N ARG A 31 -19.24 3.13 4.18
CA ARG A 31 -19.59 1.87 4.82
C ARG A 31 -20.85 2.06 5.66
N ASN A 32 -21.51 0.97 6.03
CA ASN A 32 -22.52 1.05 7.07
C ASN A 32 -21.92 1.56 8.39
N VAL A 33 -22.80 2.08 9.23
CA VAL A 33 -22.45 2.66 10.52
C VAL A 33 -21.73 1.61 11.36
N LEU A 34 -20.59 2.00 11.92
CA LEU A 34 -20.01 1.22 13.02
C LEU A 34 -20.74 1.69 14.28
N PRO A 35 -21.50 0.83 14.97
CA PRO A 35 -22.06 1.20 16.26
C PRO A 35 -20.92 1.56 17.21
N LYS A 36 -20.69 2.85 17.42
CA LYS A 36 -19.73 3.35 18.41
C LYS A 36 -20.50 3.50 19.72
N GLY A 37 -20.62 2.40 20.46
CA GLY A 37 -21.03 2.46 21.86
C GLY A 37 -19.86 2.96 22.72
N ALA A 38 -20.15 3.52 23.90
CA ALA A 38 -19.10 3.89 24.86
C ALA A 38 -18.28 2.69 25.36
N LEU A 39 -18.79 1.47 25.17
CA LEU A 39 -18.23 0.22 25.72
C LEU A 39 -18.09 -0.90 24.67
N LEU A 40 -18.40 -0.65 23.40
CA LEU A 40 -18.25 -1.69 22.38
C LEU A 40 -16.78 -1.84 22.02
N THR A 41 -16.26 -3.03 22.25
CA THR A 41 -14.93 -3.42 21.83
C THR A 41 -14.99 -3.81 20.34
N GLU A 42 -13.96 -3.51 19.55
CA GLU A 42 -13.98 -3.88 18.11
C GLU A 42 -14.17 -5.38 17.85
N THR A 43 -13.95 -6.21 18.88
CA THR A 43 -14.19 -7.66 18.88
C THR A 43 -15.67 -8.06 18.81
N ASP A 44 -16.61 -7.16 19.14
CA ASP A 44 -18.05 -7.47 19.18
C ASP A 44 -18.74 -7.48 17.80
N LEU A 45 -17.99 -7.22 16.71
CA LEU A 45 -18.51 -7.18 15.35
C LEU A 45 -17.67 -8.06 14.42
N ILE A 46 -17.83 -9.37 14.52
CA ILE A 46 -17.34 -10.30 13.48
C ILE A 46 -17.99 -9.90 12.15
N GLY A 47 -17.16 -9.57 11.15
CA GLY A 47 -17.57 -9.00 9.85
C GLY A 47 -17.53 -7.46 9.78
N GLY A 48 -17.60 -6.77 10.93
CA GLY A 48 -17.49 -5.32 11.04
C GLY A 48 -18.45 -4.54 10.13
N PRO A 49 -18.22 -3.23 10.00
CA PRO A 49 -18.96 -2.44 9.04
C PRO A 49 -18.52 -2.77 7.60
N THR A 50 -19.45 -3.24 6.78
CA THR A 50 -19.30 -3.58 5.37
C THR A 50 -19.23 -2.34 4.48
N LEU A 51 -18.40 -2.42 3.43
CA LEU A 51 -18.32 -1.38 2.40
C LEU A 51 -19.62 -1.31 1.60
N LEU A 52 -20.20 -0.11 1.49
CA LEU A 52 -21.40 0.12 0.68
C LEU A 52 -21.03 0.18 -0.81
N PRO A 53 -21.97 -0.05 -1.74
CA PRO A 53 -21.75 0.19 -3.16
C PRO A 53 -21.26 1.61 -3.47
N GLU A 54 -21.73 2.60 -2.69
CA GLU A 54 -21.22 3.96 -2.78
C GLU A 54 -19.74 4.04 -2.39
N GLY A 55 -19.32 3.33 -1.34
CA GLY A 55 -17.91 3.27 -0.94
C GLY A 55 -17.01 2.60 -1.97
N GLN A 56 -17.51 1.56 -2.65
CA GLN A 56 -16.82 0.92 -3.78
C GLN A 56 -16.63 1.89 -4.94
N ARG A 57 -17.65 2.69 -5.27
CA ARG A 57 -17.57 3.73 -6.30
C ARG A 57 -16.58 4.83 -5.92
N GLN A 58 -16.59 5.26 -4.67
CA GLN A 58 -15.66 6.26 -4.17
C GLN A 58 -14.21 5.78 -4.31
N THR A 59 -13.89 4.57 -3.87
CA THR A 59 -12.53 4.04 -3.97
C THR A 59 -12.11 3.81 -5.42
N TYR A 60 -13.01 3.33 -6.28
CA TYR A 60 -12.78 3.26 -7.73
C TYR A 60 -12.43 4.62 -8.33
N ASN A 61 -13.21 5.66 -8.02
CA ASN A 61 -12.97 7.01 -8.53
C ASN A 61 -11.65 7.61 -8.01
N ALA A 62 -11.30 7.36 -6.74
CA ALA A 62 -9.99 7.73 -6.20
C ALA A 62 -8.85 7.01 -6.94
N GLY A 63 -9.04 5.72 -7.26
CA GLY A 63 -8.11 4.95 -8.09
C GLY A 63 -7.98 5.47 -9.52
N ALA A 64 -9.09 5.90 -10.14
CA ALA A 64 -9.07 6.53 -11.46
C ALA A 64 -8.33 7.88 -11.45
N ALA A 65 -8.50 8.69 -10.40
CA ALA A 65 -7.73 9.92 -10.20
C ALA A 65 -6.24 9.63 -9.97
N PHE A 66 -5.92 8.57 -9.22
CA PHE A 66 -4.55 8.09 -9.05
C PHE A 66 -3.94 7.65 -10.39
N ARG A 67 -4.67 6.88 -11.20
CA ARG A 67 -4.28 6.52 -12.58
C ARG A 67 -4.00 7.76 -13.41
N ALA A 68 -4.90 8.75 -13.38
CA ALA A 68 -4.71 9.99 -14.12
C ALA A 68 -3.41 10.68 -13.71
N ARG A 69 -3.12 10.74 -12.40
CA ARG A 69 -1.90 11.38 -11.90
C ARG A 69 -0.63 10.62 -12.28
N TYR A 70 -0.62 9.30 -12.21
CA TYR A 70 0.65 8.55 -12.25
C TYR A 70 0.85 7.65 -13.47
N LEU A 71 -0.21 7.14 -14.10
CA LEU A 71 -0.11 6.09 -15.14
C LEU A 71 -0.63 6.54 -16.51
N SER A 72 -1.52 7.54 -16.54
CA SER A 72 -2.08 8.05 -17.78
C SER A 72 -1.12 9.04 -18.41
N ASN A 73 -0.42 8.62 -19.47
CA ASN A 73 0.60 9.43 -20.16
C ASN A 73 0.10 10.85 -20.49
N THR A 74 -1.15 11.00 -20.93
CA THR A 74 -1.74 12.31 -21.26
C THR A 74 -1.74 13.29 -20.09
N THR A 75 -2.00 12.81 -18.88
CA THR A 75 -2.17 13.64 -17.70
C THR A 75 -0.90 13.67 -16.84
N CYS A 76 -0.25 12.52 -16.63
CA CYS A 76 0.96 12.45 -15.81
C CYS A 76 2.16 13.16 -16.47
N SER A 77 2.26 13.16 -17.80
CA SER A 77 3.35 13.85 -18.50
C SER A 77 3.20 15.36 -18.44
N ALA A 78 1.96 15.86 -18.29
CA ALA A 78 1.69 17.28 -18.09
C ALA A 78 2.10 17.75 -16.68
N THR A 79 2.13 16.85 -15.70
CA THR A 79 2.48 17.15 -14.30
C THR A 79 3.84 16.61 -13.89
N GLY A 80 4.60 15.99 -14.81
CA GLY A 80 5.85 15.29 -14.54
C GLY A 80 5.75 14.28 -13.40
N THR A 81 4.63 13.56 -13.34
CA THR A 81 4.36 12.53 -12.32
C THR A 81 4.15 11.17 -12.94
N CYS A 82 4.62 10.93 -14.16
CA CYS A 82 4.51 9.60 -14.74
C CYS A 82 5.39 8.60 -13.99
N LEU A 83 4.74 7.60 -13.42
CA LEU A 83 5.39 6.41 -12.90
C LEU A 83 5.55 5.45 -14.08
N ASN A 84 6.81 5.13 -14.38
CA ASN A 84 7.15 4.35 -15.56
C ASN A 84 7.05 2.85 -15.29
N GLY A 85 6.30 2.14 -16.12
CA GLY A 85 6.22 0.68 -16.08
C GLY A 85 7.49 0.00 -16.59
N SER A 86 7.69 -1.26 -16.23
CA SER A 86 8.73 -2.13 -16.78
C SER A 86 8.19 -2.80 -18.04
N ASP A 87 8.90 -2.70 -19.17
CA ASP A 87 8.53 -3.39 -20.41
C ASP A 87 9.35 -4.67 -20.67
N ALA A 88 8.89 -5.47 -21.65
CA ALA A 88 9.51 -6.75 -22.04
C ALA A 88 11.01 -6.64 -22.40
N SER A 89 11.41 -5.48 -22.89
CA SER A 89 12.77 -5.16 -23.33
C SER A 89 13.63 -4.55 -22.23
N GLY A 90 13.12 -4.44 -21.00
CA GLY A 90 13.74 -3.66 -19.93
C GLY A 90 13.69 -2.14 -20.21
N GLY A 91 12.96 -1.72 -21.23
CA GLY A 91 12.65 -0.35 -21.54
C GLY A 91 11.51 0.19 -20.67
N VAL A 92 11.42 1.51 -20.65
CA VAL A 92 10.33 2.23 -20.04
C VAL A 92 9.14 2.21 -21.01
N SER A 93 8.11 1.40 -20.72
CA SER A 93 6.84 1.55 -21.43
C SER A 93 5.86 2.40 -20.64
N SER A 94 5.18 3.29 -21.35
CA SER A 94 3.97 3.97 -20.87
C SER A 94 2.75 3.03 -20.81
N GLY A 95 2.98 1.71 -20.72
CA GLY A 95 1.95 0.69 -20.68
C GLY A 95 1.17 0.79 -19.38
N GLY A 96 0.05 1.51 -19.39
CA GLY A 96 -0.80 1.67 -18.21
C GLY A 96 -1.62 0.41 -17.85
N LYS A 97 -1.21 -0.80 -18.27
CA LYS A 97 -1.89 -2.06 -17.91
C LYS A 97 -1.07 -2.82 -16.87
N TYR A 98 -1.80 -3.49 -15.99
CA TYR A 98 -1.33 -4.49 -15.03
C TYR A 98 -1.52 -5.90 -15.60
N GLY A 99 -0.53 -6.76 -15.44
CA GLY A 99 -0.61 -8.15 -15.88
C GLY A 99 0.75 -8.85 -15.84
N VAL A 100 0.95 -9.78 -16.78
CA VAL A 100 2.25 -10.45 -16.95
C VAL A 100 3.20 -9.51 -17.67
N VAL A 101 4.25 -9.08 -16.98
CA VAL A 101 5.30 -8.23 -17.56
C VAL A 101 5.85 -8.89 -18.82
N GLY A 102 6.00 -8.09 -19.87
CA GLY A 102 6.45 -8.54 -21.18
C GLY A 102 5.33 -8.75 -22.21
N GLN A 103 4.07 -8.72 -21.78
CA GLN A 103 2.94 -8.71 -22.70
C GLN A 103 2.72 -7.32 -23.32
N PRO A 104 2.26 -7.21 -24.58
CA PRO A 104 2.04 -5.93 -25.23
C PRO A 104 1.13 -4.99 -24.42
N GLY A 105 1.66 -3.81 -24.07
CA GLY A 105 0.94 -2.77 -23.33
C GLY A 105 0.84 -2.99 -21.81
N VAL A 106 1.38 -4.09 -21.28
CA VAL A 106 1.53 -4.33 -19.84
C VAL A 106 2.85 -3.72 -19.37
N GLY A 107 2.74 -2.66 -18.56
CA GLY A 107 3.89 -2.00 -17.93
C GLY A 107 4.01 -2.28 -16.44
N PHE A 108 2.99 -2.89 -15.82
CA PHE A 108 3.00 -3.19 -14.39
C PHE A 108 2.68 -4.66 -14.15
N GLY A 109 3.39 -5.28 -13.21
CA GLY A 109 3.06 -6.62 -12.70
C GLY A 109 3.24 -6.72 -11.19
N ASN A 110 3.23 -7.95 -10.70
CA ASN A 110 3.44 -8.27 -9.29
C ASN A 110 4.87 -7.97 -8.77
N PHE A 111 5.78 -7.55 -9.65
CA PHE A 111 7.11 -7.08 -9.30
C PHE A 111 7.17 -5.56 -9.17
N ASP A 112 6.27 -4.83 -9.84
CA ASP A 112 6.23 -3.37 -9.80
C ASP A 112 5.20 -2.86 -8.78
N VAL A 113 4.18 -3.66 -8.46
CA VAL A 113 3.04 -3.25 -7.63
C VAL A 113 2.89 -4.17 -6.42
N TYR A 114 2.91 -3.57 -5.23
CA TYR A 114 2.59 -4.24 -3.97
C TYR A 114 1.41 -3.55 -3.30
N VAL A 115 0.36 -4.32 -2.98
CA VAL A 115 -0.83 -3.81 -2.31
C VAL A 115 -1.06 -4.57 -1.02
N ARG A 116 -1.13 -3.85 0.09
CA ARG A 116 -1.46 -4.42 1.40
C ARG A 116 -2.70 -3.74 1.95
N SER A 117 -3.53 -4.50 2.65
CA SER A 117 -4.72 -4.00 3.34
C SER A 117 -4.70 -4.48 4.79
N SER A 118 -5.40 -3.78 5.68
CA SER A 118 -5.80 -4.41 6.94
C SER A 118 -6.82 -5.52 6.65
N ALA A 119 -6.89 -6.53 7.52
CA ALA A 119 -7.77 -7.70 7.36
C ALA A 119 -9.23 -7.40 7.74
N LEU A 120 -9.80 -6.33 7.18
CA LEU A 120 -11.20 -5.98 7.35
C LEU A 120 -11.85 -5.91 5.98
N ASP A 121 -13.05 -6.49 5.82
CA ASP A 121 -13.77 -6.53 4.54
C ASP A 121 -13.81 -5.18 3.84
N ARG A 122 -14.07 -4.12 4.61
CA ARG A 122 -14.14 -2.76 4.08
C ARG A 122 -12.83 -2.25 3.48
N THR A 123 -11.68 -2.60 4.04
CA THR A 123 -10.36 -2.15 3.55
C THR A 123 -9.89 -3.05 2.42
N LEU A 124 -10.12 -4.37 2.51
CA LEU A 124 -9.85 -5.32 1.43
C LEU A 124 -10.62 -4.95 0.16
N MET A 125 -11.94 -4.79 0.28
CA MET A 125 -12.79 -4.39 -0.84
C MET A 125 -12.45 -2.99 -1.35
N SER A 126 -12.08 -2.06 -0.46
CA SER A 126 -11.60 -0.73 -0.89
C SER A 126 -10.32 -0.83 -1.70
N GLY A 127 -9.38 -1.72 -1.32
CA GLY A 127 -8.15 -1.99 -2.06
C GLY A 127 -8.45 -2.51 -3.46
N VAL A 128 -9.31 -3.54 -3.56
CA VAL A 128 -9.74 -4.10 -4.85
C VAL A 128 -10.41 -3.05 -5.73
N CYS A 129 -11.38 -2.30 -5.21
CA CYS A 129 -12.09 -1.28 -5.97
C CYS A 129 -11.17 -0.13 -6.42
N PHE A 130 -10.24 0.30 -5.55
CA PHE A 130 -9.24 1.30 -5.91
C PHE A 130 -8.37 0.83 -7.07
N PHE A 131 -7.83 -0.40 -7.01
CA PHE A 131 -6.99 -0.92 -8.09
C PHE A 131 -7.76 -1.25 -9.37
N ASN A 132 -9.07 -1.52 -9.31
CA ASN A 132 -9.92 -1.52 -10.50
C ASN A 132 -10.04 -0.12 -11.14
N GLY A 133 -9.89 0.95 -10.37
CA GLY A 133 -9.78 2.33 -10.89
C GLY A 133 -8.38 2.64 -11.43
N VAL A 134 -7.32 2.16 -10.74
CA VAL A 134 -5.93 2.33 -11.18
C VAL A 134 -5.68 1.58 -12.49
N PHE A 135 -6.15 0.33 -12.59
CA PHE A 135 -6.02 -0.56 -13.75
C PHE A 135 -7.43 -1.01 -14.19
N PRO A 136 -8.19 -0.16 -14.90
CA PRO A 136 -9.52 -0.52 -15.36
C PRO A 136 -9.48 -1.71 -16.32
N PRO A 137 -10.59 -2.46 -16.46
CA PRO A 137 -10.66 -3.55 -17.42
C PRO A 137 -10.16 -3.11 -18.81
N ASP A 138 -9.33 -3.93 -19.44
CA ASP A 138 -8.76 -3.61 -20.74
C ASP A 138 -9.89 -3.56 -21.79
N PRO A 139 -10.20 -2.37 -22.37
CA PRO A 139 -11.29 -2.25 -23.33
C PRO A 139 -10.99 -3.00 -24.64
N ALA A 140 -9.73 -3.34 -24.89
CA ALA A 140 -9.32 -4.16 -26.03
C ALA A 140 -9.42 -5.66 -25.76
N ALA A 141 -9.72 -6.08 -24.53
CA ALA A 141 -9.91 -7.49 -24.23
C ALA A 141 -11.15 -8.02 -24.98
N PRO A 142 -11.06 -9.19 -25.64
CA PRO A 142 -12.21 -9.77 -26.32
C PRO A 142 -13.34 -10.03 -25.31
N ALA A 143 -14.55 -9.56 -25.61
CA ALA A 143 -15.69 -9.54 -24.68
C ALA A 143 -16.17 -10.91 -24.16
N ALA A 144 -15.60 -12.02 -24.64
CA ALA A 144 -15.80 -13.37 -24.11
C ALA A 144 -14.84 -14.30 -24.87
N ASN A 145 -13.55 -14.27 -24.54
CA ASN A 145 -12.65 -15.33 -25.00
C ASN A 145 -12.75 -16.50 -23.99
N PRO A 146 -13.31 -17.66 -24.35
CA PRO A 146 -13.37 -18.82 -23.44
C PRO A 146 -11.97 -19.35 -23.06
N ALA A 147 -10.91 -18.93 -23.77
CA ALA A 147 -9.52 -19.19 -23.41
C ALA A 147 -8.88 -18.07 -22.56
N ALA A 148 -9.58 -16.95 -22.30
CA ALA A 148 -9.08 -15.94 -21.38
C ALA A 148 -9.27 -16.41 -19.92
N TYR A 149 -8.21 -16.25 -19.12
CA TYR A 149 -8.23 -16.59 -17.70
C TYR A 149 -9.20 -15.72 -16.89
N LEU A 150 -9.59 -14.55 -17.40
CA LEU A 150 -10.58 -13.64 -16.80
C LEU A 150 -11.60 -13.21 -17.86
N PRO A 151 -12.91 -13.29 -17.57
CA PRO A 151 -13.97 -13.16 -18.57
C PRO A 151 -14.16 -11.73 -19.14
N THR A 152 -13.63 -10.69 -18.49
CA THR A 152 -13.99 -9.29 -18.78
C THR A 152 -12.79 -8.35 -19.01
N GLY A 153 -11.61 -8.88 -19.32
CA GLY A 153 -10.40 -8.06 -19.44
C GLY A 153 -9.96 -7.41 -18.11
N ALA A 154 -10.51 -7.91 -16.99
CA ALA A 154 -10.15 -7.46 -15.66
C ALA A 154 -8.65 -7.61 -15.41
N GLN A 155 -8.05 -6.61 -14.76
CA GLN A 155 -6.64 -6.59 -14.41
C GLN A 155 -6.55 -6.78 -12.89
N VAL A 156 -6.37 -8.02 -12.45
CA VAL A 156 -6.47 -8.39 -11.03
C VAL A 156 -5.16 -8.13 -10.32
N VAL A 157 -5.12 -7.05 -9.53
CA VAL A 157 -4.00 -6.75 -8.63
C VAL A 157 -4.21 -7.50 -7.29
N PRO A 158 -3.26 -8.35 -6.86
CA PRO A 158 -3.35 -9.01 -5.57
C PRO A 158 -3.35 -8.01 -4.41
N VAL A 159 -4.28 -8.17 -3.47
CA VAL A 159 -4.33 -7.40 -2.23
C VAL A 159 -3.94 -8.33 -1.08
N TYR A 160 -2.73 -8.14 -0.55
CA TYR A 160 -2.20 -8.89 0.58
C TYR A 160 -2.77 -8.35 1.89
N THR A 161 -2.81 -9.19 2.91
CA THR A 161 -3.23 -8.78 4.25
C THR A 161 -2.50 -9.61 5.30
N GLN A 162 -2.31 -9.02 6.47
CA GLN A 162 -1.96 -9.73 7.69
C GLN A 162 -3.22 -9.87 8.54
N SER A 163 -3.31 -10.92 9.37
CA SER A 163 -4.45 -11.06 10.27
C SER A 163 -4.58 -9.85 11.18
N ASP A 164 -5.83 -9.46 11.51
CA ASP A 164 -6.10 -8.24 12.28
C ASP A 164 -5.32 -8.17 13.59
N GLN A 165 -5.18 -9.32 14.27
CA GLN A 165 -4.47 -9.44 15.53
C GLN A 165 -2.96 -9.16 15.41
N ASN A 166 -2.38 -9.26 14.22
CA ASN A 166 -0.93 -9.19 14.02
C ASN A 166 -0.48 -8.01 13.14
N ASP A 167 -1.41 -7.22 12.61
CA ASP A 167 -1.10 -6.16 11.65
C ASP A 167 -0.59 -4.88 12.35
N ILE A 168 0.69 -4.85 12.70
CA ILE A 168 1.30 -3.68 13.34
C ILE A 168 1.64 -2.56 12.34
N ILE A 169 1.65 -2.83 11.03
CA ILE A 169 1.96 -1.82 10.01
C ILE A 169 0.74 -0.92 9.77
N ILE A 170 -0.44 -1.48 9.51
CA ILE A 170 -1.63 -0.65 9.22
C ILE A 170 -2.41 -0.32 10.50
N ARG A 171 -2.33 -1.20 11.52
CA ARG A 171 -3.22 -1.21 12.69
C ARG A 171 -2.53 -1.06 14.06
N ALA A 172 -1.26 -0.67 14.11
CA ALA A 172 -0.54 -0.38 15.37
C ALA A 172 -1.35 0.46 16.37
N TYR A 173 -2.12 1.44 15.87
CA TYR A 173 -2.96 2.32 16.71
C TYR A 173 -4.03 1.64 17.57
N THR A 174 -4.35 0.37 17.30
CA THR A 174 -5.29 -0.44 18.10
C THR A 174 -4.60 -1.53 18.91
N LYS A 175 -3.30 -1.70 18.74
CA LYS A 175 -2.54 -2.82 19.30
C LYS A 175 -1.45 -2.34 20.25
N CYS A 176 -1.40 -1.06 20.62
CA CYS A 176 -0.36 -0.54 21.50
C CYS A 176 -0.93 -0.25 22.90
N PRO A 177 -0.75 -1.12 23.91
CA PRO A 177 -1.20 -0.88 25.28
C PRO A 177 -0.72 0.45 25.85
N ALA A 178 0.56 0.80 25.69
CA ALA A 178 1.10 2.08 26.16
C ALA A 178 0.35 3.29 25.58
N TYR A 179 -0.09 3.22 24.31
CA TYR A 179 -0.93 4.26 23.73
C TYR A 179 -2.35 4.27 24.32
N GLN A 180 -2.94 3.11 24.61
CA GLN A 180 -4.25 3.05 25.28
C GLN A 180 -4.16 3.67 26.67
N ASP A 181 -3.12 3.34 27.44
CA ASP A 181 -2.88 3.92 28.77
C ASP A 181 -2.70 5.44 28.70
N ALA A 182 -1.93 5.93 27.71
CA ALA A 182 -1.76 7.37 27.48
C ALA A 182 -3.08 8.05 27.08
N LEU A 183 -3.90 7.40 26.26
CA LEU A 183 -5.21 7.90 25.83
C LEU A 183 -6.21 7.97 26.99
N GLU A 184 -6.26 6.94 27.83
CA GLU A 184 -7.07 6.92 29.05
C GLU A 184 -6.62 7.99 30.04
N GLY A 185 -5.31 8.13 30.23
CA GLY A 185 -4.72 9.21 31.02
C GLY A 185 -5.08 10.60 30.49
N TRP A 186 -5.03 10.80 29.17
CA TRP A 186 -5.44 12.05 28.53
C TRP A 186 -6.94 12.32 28.72
N PHE A 187 -7.81 11.31 28.62
CA PHE A 187 -9.23 11.47 28.95
C PHE A 187 -9.46 11.84 30.42
N GLY A 188 -8.57 11.44 31.33
CA GLY A 188 -8.57 11.89 32.73
C GLY A 188 -7.99 13.30 32.95
N SER A 189 -7.30 13.88 31.97
CA SER A 189 -6.57 15.14 32.12
C SER A 189 -7.48 16.36 32.30
N ALA A 190 -7.00 17.38 33.02
CA ALA A 190 -7.73 18.63 33.20
C ALA A 190 -8.02 19.35 31.87
N GLU A 191 -7.13 19.23 30.89
CA GLU A 191 -7.33 19.77 29.54
C GLU A 191 -8.56 19.13 28.88
N PHE A 192 -8.59 17.79 28.81
CA PHE A 192 -9.72 17.07 28.23
C PHE A 192 -11.01 17.32 29.02
N GLN A 193 -10.96 17.26 30.35
CA GLN A 193 -12.12 17.47 31.20
C GLN A 193 -12.69 18.89 31.08
N SER A 194 -11.84 19.91 30.95
CA SER A 194 -12.26 21.28 30.69
C SER A 194 -13.00 21.39 29.36
N GLN A 195 -12.42 20.83 28.29
CA GLN A 195 -13.05 20.82 26.96
C GLN A 195 -14.33 19.98 26.92
N ALA A 196 -14.36 18.83 27.61
CA ALA A 196 -15.54 17.99 27.74
C ALA A 196 -16.68 18.74 28.43
N ASN A 197 -16.40 19.41 29.55
CA ASN A 197 -17.41 20.16 30.29
C ASN A 197 -17.90 21.38 29.49
N ALA A 198 -16.98 22.14 28.88
CA ALA A 198 -17.33 23.29 28.03
C ALA A 198 -18.18 22.89 26.82
N SER A 199 -17.97 21.68 26.29
CA SER A 199 -18.71 21.16 25.15
C SER A 199 -19.95 20.35 25.51
N ALA A 200 -20.31 20.15 26.78
CA ALA A 200 -21.40 19.25 27.18
C ALA A 200 -22.76 19.57 26.50
N GLY A 201 -23.12 20.85 26.34
CA GLY A 201 -24.35 21.26 25.64
C GLY A 201 -24.25 21.18 24.11
N LEU A 202 -23.05 21.41 23.55
CA LEU A 202 -22.75 21.31 22.11
C LEU A 202 -22.52 19.85 21.67
N ARG A 203 -22.19 18.96 22.62
CA ARG A 203 -22.24 17.50 22.48
C ARG A 203 -23.66 16.96 22.42
N ALA A 204 -24.67 17.80 22.15
CA ALA A 204 -25.94 17.39 21.58
C ALA A 204 -26.07 17.77 20.08
N GLN A 205 -25.13 18.58 19.56
CA GLN A 205 -25.01 19.12 18.20
C GLN A 205 -23.72 18.59 17.50
N ILE A 206 -23.37 17.33 17.79
CA ILE A 206 -22.05 16.73 18.11
C ILE A 206 -20.95 16.67 17.03
N GLN A 207 -21.26 16.79 15.75
CA GLN A 207 -20.38 16.23 14.71
C GLN A 207 -19.00 16.89 14.63
N ASP A 208 -18.93 18.21 14.76
CA ASP A 208 -17.66 18.96 14.65
C ASP A 208 -16.73 18.72 15.84
N LEU A 209 -17.27 18.54 17.05
CA LEU A 209 -16.46 18.19 18.22
C LEU A 209 -15.93 16.77 18.11
N ALA A 210 -16.76 15.83 17.65
CA ALA A 210 -16.31 14.45 17.47
C ALA A 210 -15.12 14.38 16.50
N TYR A 211 -15.16 15.13 15.40
CA TYR A 211 -14.04 15.21 14.47
C TYR A 211 -12.81 15.89 15.08
N TRP A 212 -13.00 16.98 15.83
CA TRP A 212 -11.90 17.62 16.53
C TRP A 212 -11.22 16.67 17.54
N LEU A 213 -11.98 15.94 18.36
CA LEU A 213 -11.44 14.97 19.33
C LEU A 213 -10.70 13.82 18.64
N GLU A 214 -11.26 13.29 17.55
CA GLU A 214 -10.66 12.20 16.78
C GLU A 214 -9.32 12.62 16.12
N VAL A 215 -9.16 13.89 15.72
CA VAL A 215 -7.87 14.41 15.24
C VAL A 215 -6.91 14.66 16.40
N ARG A 216 -7.38 15.22 17.51
CA ARG A 216 -6.54 15.59 18.66
C ARG A 216 -5.87 14.40 19.33
N LYS A 217 -6.56 13.27 19.44
CA LYS A 217 -5.95 12.03 19.97
C LYS A 217 -4.83 11.46 19.10
N MET A 218 -4.69 11.95 17.86
CA MET A 218 -3.62 11.54 16.96
C MET A 218 -2.44 12.51 16.95
N GLN A 219 -2.37 13.47 17.87
CA GLN A 219 -1.28 14.44 17.85
C GLN A 219 0.07 13.84 18.25
N PRO A 220 1.19 14.31 17.68
CA PRO A 220 2.52 13.84 18.01
C PRO A 220 2.84 13.89 19.51
N ALA A 221 2.31 14.90 20.23
CA ALA A 221 2.50 15.04 21.68
C ALA A 221 1.86 13.90 22.50
N LEU A 222 0.85 13.22 21.96
CA LEU A 222 0.20 12.07 22.59
C LEU A 222 0.69 10.74 22.01
N THR A 223 0.82 10.67 20.68
CA THR A 223 1.07 9.41 19.98
C THR A 223 2.55 9.13 19.78
N HIS A 224 3.39 10.17 19.75
CA HIS A 224 4.75 10.10 19.25
C HIS A 224 4.80 9.29 17.95
N ASN A 225 5.68 8.29 17.89
CA ASN A 225 5.79 7.31 16.82
C ASN A 225 5.05 5.98 17.11
N LEU A 226 4.32 5.85 18.21
CA LEU A 226 3.72 4.56 18.62
C LEU A 226 2.70 4.01 17.61
N LEU A 227 1.99 4.90 16.90
CA LEU A 227 0.91 4.49 15.98
C LEU A 227 1.38 4.20 14.56
N ALA A 228 2.53 4.74 14.15
CA ALA A 228 2.98 4.69 12.77
C ALA A 228 4.49 4.49 12.63
N GLY A 229 5.23 4.20 13.70
CA GLY A 229 6.65 3.88 13.64
C GLY A 229 6.96 2.71 12.69
N PRO A 230 6.25 1.57 12.79
CA PRO A 230 6.43 0.46 11.85
C PRO A 230 6.06 0.83 10.40
N LEU A 231 5.01 1.64 10.23
CA LEU A 231 4.57 2.13 8.93
C LEU A 231 5.58 3.09 8.30
N LEU A 232 6.19 3.95 9.10
CA LEU A 232 7.20 4.88 8.67
C LEU A 232 8.50 4.13 8.30
N ALA A 233 8.83 3.05 9.02
CA ALA A 233 9.92 2.17 8.65
C ALA A 233 9.65 1.45 7.31
N ASP A 234 8.43 0.95 7.08
CA ASP A 234 8.03 0.33 5.80
C ASP A 234 8.14 1.32 4.62
N LEU A 235 7.73 2.58 4.82
CA LEU A 235 7.91 3.66 3.85
C LEU A 235 9.40 3.92 3.55
N LEU A 236 10.23 4.06 4.59
CA LEU A 236 11.68 4.31 4.44
C LEU A 236 12.40 3.14 3.77
N GLY A 237 12.08 1.91 4.16
CA GLY A 237 12.61 0.69 3.55
C GLY A 237 12.27 0.63 2.06
N SER A 238 11.01 0.87 1.71
CA SER A 238 10.59 0.87 0.30
C SER A 238 11.27 1.95 -0.55
N MET A 239 11.51 3.15 0.02
CA MET A 239 12.29 4.20 -0.65
C MET A 239 13.76 3.83 -0.81
N SER A 240 14.36 3.22 0.23
CA SER A 240 15.74 2.73 0.19
C SER A 240 15.92 1.67 -0.90
N ASP A 241 15.00 0.71 -0.98
CA ASP A 241 15.00 -0.33 -2.02
C ASP A 241 14.92 0.28 -3.42
N ALA A 242 14.05 1.29 -3.61
CA ALA A 242 13.92 1.99 -4.88
C ALA A 242 15.20 2.75 -5.28
N VAL A 243 15.87 3.39 -4.33
CA VAL A 243 17.13 4.10 -4.54
C VAL A 243 18.27 3.14 -4.87
N GLU A 244 18.38 2.03 -4.14
CA GLU A 244 19.39 1.00 -4.41
C GLU A 244 19.16 0.37 -5.79
N ALA A 245 17.90 0.08 -6.13
CA ALA A 245 17.57 -0.52 -7.41
C ALA A 245 17.83 0.44 -8.59
N ALA A 246 17.38 1.69 -8.50
CA ALA A 246 17.76 2.73 -9.45
C ALA A 246 19.29 2.88 -9.52
N GLY A 247 19.93 2.86 -8.35
CA GLY A 247 21.37 2.81 -8.08
C GLY A 247 22.14 1.87 -9.00
N ASN A 248 21.76 0.60 -8.91
CA ASN A 248 22.43 -0.55 -9.50
C ASN A 248 21.89 -0.92 -10.90
N GLY A 249 20.93 -0.16 -11.43
CA GLY A 249 20.19 -0.52 -12.64
C GLY A 249 19.34 -1.79 -12.47
N SER A 250 19.06 -2.18 -11.22
CA SER A 250 18.16 -3.30 -10.91
C SER A 250 16.72 -2.86 -11.11
N GLN A 251 15.89 -3.74 -11.68
CA GLN A 251 14.45 -3.53 -11.79
C GLN A 251 13.66 -4.15 -10.63
N LEU A 252 14.33 -4.73 -9.63
CA LEU A 252 13.68 -5.49 -8.56
C LEU A 252 13.33 -4.59 -7.37
N TYR A 253 12.35 -3.72 -7.55
CA TYR A 253 11.70 -2.99 -6.46
C TYR A 253 10.24 -2.67 -6.83
N TYR A 254 9.41 -2.43 -5.81
CA TYR A 254 8.03 -1.99 -6.05
C TYR A 254 7.99 -0.51 -6.39
N LYS A 255 7.67 -0.20 -7.64
CA LYS A 255 7.41 1.16 -8.12
C LYS A 255 6.14 1.76 -7.50
N LEU A 256 5.15 0.92 -7.23
CA LEU A 256 3.89 1.29 -6.61
C LEU A 256 3.64 0.43 -5.37
N VAL A 257 3.78 1.03 -4.20
CA VAL A 257 3.36 0.43 -2.92
C VAL A 257 2.08 1.12 -2.49
N SER A 258 1.04 0.35 -2.16
CA SER A 258 -0.23 0.91 -1.70
C SER A 258 -0.79 0.18 -0.49
N LEU A 259 -1.13 0.95 0.53
CA LEU A 259 -1.80 0.48 1.74
C LEU A 259 -3.29 0.89 1.75
N SER A 260 -4.18 -0.08 1.91
CA SER A 260 -5.60 0.14 2.14
C SER A 260 -5.91 0.06 3.64
N GLY A 261 -6.14 1.22 4.26
CA GLY A 261 -6.25 1.34 5.71
C GLY A 261 -7.34 2.30 6.16
N HIS A 262 -7.04 3.01 7.24
CA HIS A 262 -7.99 3.84 7.96
C HIS A 262 -7.52 5.29 7.98
N TYR A 263 -8.44 6.20 8.30
CA TYR A 263 -8.06 7.59 8.55
C TYR A 263 -7.06 7.67 9.71
N ASN A 264 -7.21 6.81 10.74
CA ASN A 264 -6.24 6.68 11.83
C ASN A 264 -4.83 6.32 11.35
N THR A 265 -4.69 5.46 10.33
CA THR A 265 -3.40 5.10 9.74
C THR A 265 -2.75 6.32 9.10
N GLN A 266 -3.51 7.10 8.33
CA GLN A 266 -3.03 8.34 7.71
C GLN A 266 -2.67 9.40 8.76
N LEU A 267 -3.54 9.60 9.76
CA LEU A 267 -3.32 10.57 10.82
C LEU A 267 -2.10 10.21 11.67
N GLY A 268 -1.93 8.93 12.02
CA GLY A 268 -0.78 8.45 12.78
C GLY A 268 0.53 8.64 12.03
N LEU A 269 0.57 8.37 10.72
CA LEU A 269 1.78 8.58 9.90
C LEU A 269 2.19 10.05 9.86
N LEU A 270 1.23 10.92 9.57
CA LEU A 270 1.47 12.36 9.51
C LEU A 270 1.82 12.93 10.90
N ALA A 271 1.27 12.38 11.98
CA ALA A 271 1.67 12.73 13.34
C ALA A 271 3.11 12.30 13.64
N ALA A 272 3.51 11.09 13.26
CA ALA A 272 4.90 10.64 13.38
C ALA A 272 5.86 11.55 12.57
N LEU A 273 5.41 12.11 11.45
CA LEU A 273 6.16 13.09 10.66
C LEU A 273 6.12 14.53 11.21
N GLY A 274 5.44 14.78 12.34
CA GLY A 274 5.31 16.12 12.92
C GLY A 274 4.44 17.09 12.10
N LEU A 275 3.57 16.58 11.22
CA LEU A 275 2.69 17.36 10.35
C LEU A 275 1.39 17.77 11.08
N GLU A 276 1.52 18.35 12.27
CA GLU A 276 0.37 18.86 13.01
C GLU A 276 0.08 20.34 12.71
N ALA A 277 -1.19 20.70 12.82
CA ALA A 277 -1.62 22.07 12.62
C ALA A 277 -1.03 23.00 13.69
N GLY A 278 -0.06 23.82 13.28
CA GLY A 278 0.61 24.81 14.14
C GLY A 278 2.13 24.61 14.31
N ALA A 279 2.71 23.52 13.79
CA ALA A 279 4.15 23.24 13.89
C ALA A 279 5.03 24.19 13.02
N GLY A 280 4.43 25.15 12.32
CA GLY A 280 5.12 26.15 11.53
C GLY A 280 4.22 26.79 10.47
N PRO A 281 4.71 27.81 9.75
CA PRO A 281 3.94 28.51 8.71
C PRO A 281 3.50 27.57 7.58
N ALA A 282 4.32 26.57 7.25
CA ALA A 282 4.01 25.58 6.22
C ALA A 282 2.89 24.63 6.67
N ALA A 283 2.96 24.12 7.91
CA ALA A 283 1.92 23.27 8.49
C ALA A 283 0.60 24.03 8.76
N ALA A 284 0.67 25.35 9.01
CA ALA A 284 -0.52 26.19 9.18
C ALA A 284 -1.37 26.32 7.90
N ALA A 285 -0.76 26.16 6.72
CA ALA A 285 -1.45 26.20 5.43
C ALA A 285 -2.06 24.84 5.03
N PHE A 286 -1.69 23.75 5.70
CA PHE A 286 -2.18 22.41 5.37
C PHE A 286 -3.48 22.09 6.11
N VAL A 287 -4.60 22.30 5.43
CA VAL A 287 -5.97 22.24 5.99
C VAL A 287 -6.48 20.81 6.22
N TRP A 288 -5.74 19.78 5.80
CA TRP A 288 -6.18 18.38 5.97
C TRP A 288 -6.41 17.98 7.43
N TYR A 289 -5.85 18.77 8.37
CA TYR A 289 -5.96 18.61 9.82
C TYR A 289 -6.98 19.50 10.52
N ARG A 290 -7.62 20.43 9.82
CA ARG A 290 -8.50 21.39 10.48
C ARG A 290 -9.73 21.75 9.65
N PRO A 291 -10.95 21.44 10.13
CA PRO A 291 -11.36 20.69 11.33
C PRO A 291 -11.83 19.25 11.04
N SER A 292 -11.67 18.72 9.83
CA SER A 292 -12.30 17.46 9.42
C SER A 292 -11.31 16.29 9.34
N LEU A 293 -11.82 15.08 9.61
CA LEU A 293 -11.11 13.85 9.29
C LEU A 293 -10.88 13.73 7.77
N PRO A 294 -9.78 13.09 7.32
CA PRO A 294 -9.57 12.75 5.91
C PRO A 294 -10.84 12.08 5.37
N LYS A 295 -11.42 12.56 4.27
CA LYS A 295 -12.70 12.04 3.77
C LYS A 295 -12.64 10.56 3.39
N LEU A 296 -13.81 9.95 3.21
CA LEU A 296 -13.90 8.59 2.70
C LEU A 296 -13.20 8.49 1.34
N ALA A 297 -12.48 7.38 1.11
CA ALA A 297 -11.60 7.22 -0.06
C ALA A 297 -10.52 8.32 -0.22
N ALA A 298 -10.12 8.99 0.86
CA ALA A 298 -8.98 9.88 0.85
C ALA A 298 -7.67 9.11 0.62
N VAL A 299 -6.74 9.69 -0.13
CA VAL A 299 -5.44 9.10 -0.48
C VAL A 299 -4.32 10.03 -0.03
N LEU A 300 -3.40 9.54 0.77
CA LEU A 300 -2.09 10.16 1.03
C LEU A 300 -1.06 9.44 0.17
N ALA A 301 -0.18 10.13 -0.53
CA ALA A 301 0.87 9.51 -1.31
C ALA A 301 2.21 10.21 -1.09
N PHE A 302 3.27 9.43 -0.99
CA PHE A 302 4.66 9.87 -0.99
C PHE A 302 5.27 9.48 -2.32
N GLU A 303 5.85 10.46 -2.99
CA GLU A 303 6.46 10.35 -4.29
C GLU A 303 7.98 10.49 -4.13
N LEU A 304 8.72 9.52 -4.63
CA LEU A 304 10.18 9.57 -4.71
C LEU A 304 10.58 9.96 -6.13
N HIS A 305 11.14 11.15 -6.27
CA HIS A 305 11.62 11.69 -7.53
C HIS A 305 13.14 11.57 -7.60
N TYR A 306 13.63 11.29 -8.79
CA TYR A 306 15.02 11.42 -9.17
C TYR A 306 15.23 12.76 -9.89
N ALA A 307 16.24 13.53 -9.48
CA ALA A 307 16.71 14.73 -10.17
C ALA A 307 18.21 14.58 -10.52
N PRO A 308 18.63 14.91 -11.76
CA PRO A 308 20.05 15.02 -12.07
C PRO A 308 20.66 16.15 -11.23
N ALA A 309 21.83 15.93 -10.62
CA ALA A 309 22.53 17.00 -9.92
C ALA A 309 22.74 18.19 -10.84
N THR A 310 22.34 19.38 -10.38
CA THR A 310 22.63 20.61 -11.09
C THR A 310 24.14 20.86 -11.02
N ALA A 311 24.76 21.09 -12.17
CA ALA A 311 26.17 21.47 -12.26
C ALA A 311 26.38 22.80 -11.51
N GLY A 312 26.72 22.74 -10.22
CA GLY A 312 26.85 23.93 -9.38
C GLY A 312 26.64 23.71 -7.87
N SER A 313 26.01 22.61 -7.44
CA SER A 313 26.01 22.25 -6.02
C SER A 313 27.40 21.74 -5.64
N GLY A 314 28.25 22.64 -5.11
CA GLY A 314 29.67 22.42 -4.79
C GLY A 314 29.99 21.38 -3.71
N GLY A 315 29.25 20.28 -3.63
CA GLY A 315 29.54 19.12 -2.80
C GLY A 315 30.67 18.31 -3.42
N SER A 316 31.86 18.44 -2.86
CA SER A 316 33.02 17.60 -3.17
C SER A 316 32.80 16.18 -2.62
N SER A 317 31.99 15.35 -3.28
CA SER A 317 31.99 13.91 -3.03
C SER A 317 32.52 13.19 -4.26
N ASN A 318 33.52 12.34 -4.07
CA ASN A 318 34.07 11.43 -5.08
C ASN A 318 33.08 10.30 -5.45
N SER A 319 31.78 10.50 -5.23
CA SER A 319 30.76 9.57 -5.67
C SER A 319 30.53 9.80 -7.16
N SER A 320 30.78 8.77 -7.96
CA SER A 320 30.38 8.74 -9.38
C SER A 320 28.86 8.81 -9.56
N ASP A 321 28.10 8.69 -8.46
CA ASP A 321 26.67 8.83 -8.44
C ASP A 321 26.26 10.25 -8.01
N SER A 322 26.04 11.13 -8.99
CA SER A 322 25.57 12.51 -8.78
C SER A 322 24.04 12.59 -8.79
N ARG A 323 23.33 11.54 -8.40
CA ARG A 323 21.87 11.55 -8.38
C ARG A 323 21.37 12.18 -7.08
N MET A 324 20.39 13.09 -7.20
CA MET A 324 19.68 13.63 -6.04
C MET A 324 18.27 13.05 -6.03
N TYR A 325 17.86 12.49 -4.88
CA TYR A 325 16.50 12.01 -4.67
C TYR A 325 15.71 13.02 -3.84
N VAL A 326 14.44 13.19 -4.19
CA VAL A 326 13.54 14.16 -3.56
C VAL A 326 12.23 13.48 -3.21
N VAL A 327 11.78 13.66 -1.98
CA VAL A 327 10.51 13.14 -1.46
C VAL A 327 9.48 14.25 -1.45
N ARG A 328 8.33 14.01 -2.09
CA ARG A 328 7.14 14.87 -2.01
C ARG A 328 5.97 14.09 -1.44
N ALA A 329 5.23 14.69 -0.52
CA ALA A 329 3.95 14.16 -0.09
C ALA A 329 2.79 14.92 -0.77
N VAL A 330 1.75 14.19 -1.19
CA VAL A 330 0.51 14.74 -1.75
C VAL A 330 -0.71 14.05 -1.15
N ALA A 331 -1.83 14.76 -1.09
CA ALA A 331 -3.07 14.26 -0.51
C ALA A 331 -4.26 14.56 -1.42
N GLN A 332 -5.15 13.58 -1.58
CA GLN A 332 -6.45 13.72 -2.20
C GLN A 332 -7.52 13.49 -1.12
N ASP A 333 -8.25 14.55 -0.76
CA ASP A 333 -9.28 14.48 0.29
C ASP A 333 -10.62 13.94 -0.22
N GLY A 334 -10.63 12.65 -0.57
CA GLY A 334 -11.79 11.97 -1.14
C GLY A 334 -11.84 12.00 -2.67
N PRO A 335 -12.76 11.24 -3.27
CA PRO A 335 -12.62 10.77 -4.65
C PRO A 335 -12.79 11.83 -5.74
N SER A 336 -13.37 12.98 -5.40
CA SER A 336 -13.55 14.11 -6.32
C SER A 336 -12.58 15.26 -6.05
N ALA A 337 -11.77 15.18 -4.98
CA ALA A 337 -10.79 16.20 -4.69
C ALA A 337 -9.61 16.11 -5.67
N SER A 338 -8.99 17.25 -5.95
CA SER A 338 -7.68 17.26 -6.60
C SER A 338 -6.58 16.92 -5.59
N TYR A 339 -5.47 16.38 -6.07
CA TYR A 339 -4.29 16.21 -5.23
C TYR A 339 -3.70 17.57 -4.86
N VAL A 340 -3.40 17.75 -3.57
CA VAL A 340 -2.73 18.93 -3.03
C VAL A 340 -1.40 18.52 -2.39
N THR A 341 -0.39 19.38 -2.46
CA THR A 341 0.90 19.10 -1.80
C THR A 341 0.74 19.15 -0.29
N VAL A 342 1.35 18.17 0.39
CA VAL A 342 1.51 18.16 1.84
C VAL A 342 2.88 18.74 2.16
N PRO A 343 2.97 19.88 2.86
CA PRO A 343 4.24 20.54 3.12
C PRO A 343 5.02 19.83 4.24
N LEU A 344 6.00 19.00 3.86
CA LEU A 344 6.84 18.27 4.81
C LEU A 344 7.67 19.24 5.70
N PRO A 345 7.91 18.94 6.99
CA PRO A 345 8.69 19.83 7.87
C PRO A 345 10.15 20.01 7.46
N CYS A 346 10.72 19.01 6.78
CA CYS A 346 12.07 19.07 6.21
C CYS A 346 12.16 19.86 4.90
N ALA A 347 11.07 20.52 4.46
CA ALA A 347 11.04 21.17 3.16
C ALA A 347 12.11 22.26 3.04
N SER A 348 12.87 22.21 1.95
CA SER A 348 13.99 23.12 1.71
C SER A 348 13.96 23.71 0.31
N ALA A 349 14.57 24.88 0.13
CA ALA A 349 14.69 25.50 -1.19
C ALA A 349 15.49 24.62 -2.16
N ALA A 350 16.47 23.86 -1.67
CA ALA A 350 17.26 22.93 -2.47
C ALA A 350 16.39 21.78 -3.00
N ALA A 351 15.60 21.16 -2.13
CA ALA A 351 14.66 20.10 -2.52
C ALA A 351 13.60 20.61 -3.50
N ALA A 352 13.04 21.81 -3.26
CA ALA A 352 12.09 22.43 -4.18
C ALA A 352 12.72 22.71 -5.56
N ALA A 353 13.96 23.22 -5.60
CA ALA A 353 14.67 23.46 -6.86
C ALA A 353 14.95 22.15 -7.61
N ALA A 354 15.39 21.11 -6.90
CA ALA A 354 15.64 19.79 -7.48
C ALA A 354 14.36 19.15 -8.02
N LEU A 355 13.25 19.21 -7.27
CA LEU A 355 11.96 18.72 -7.75
C LEU A 355 11.41 19.53 -8.93
N ALA A 356 11.55 20.85 -8.90
CA ALA A 356 11.14 21.69 -10.02
C ALA A 356 11.95 21.36 -11.29
N ALA A 357 13.27 21.21 -11.15
CA ALA A 357 14.11 20.73 -12.24
C ALA A 357 13.67 19.35 -12.73
N ALA A 358 13.31 18.46 -11.80
CA ALA A 358 12.87 17.12 -12.12
C ALA A 358 11.59 17.10 -12.95
N VAL A 359 10.57 17.78 -12.44
CA VAL A 359 9.27 17.85 -13.09
C VAL A 359 9.34 18.63 -14.41
N ASN A 360 10.17 19.67 -14.50
CA ASN A 360 10.37 20.41 -15.76
C ASN A 360 11.08 19.58 -16.82
N ALA A 361 12.03 18.71 -16.45
CA ALA A 361 12.67 17.80 -17.40
C ALA A 361 11.70 16.72 -17.92
N ALA A 362 10.74 16.29 -17.10
CA ALA A 362 9.72 15.32 -17.47
C ALA A 362 8.54 15.92 -18.29
N THR A 363 8.39 17.25 -18.31
CA THR A 363 7.28 17.93 -18.99
C THR A 363 7.72 18.48 -20.36
N PRO A 364 6.97 18.23 -21.45
CA PRO A 364 7.27 18.85 -22.74
C PRO A 364 7.25 20.38 -22.63
N ALA A 365 8.24 21.05 -23.22
CA ALA A 365 8.48 22.51 -23.12
C ALA A 365 7.33 23.44 -23.55
N ALA A 366 6.20 22.90 -24.01
CA ALA A 366 5.11 23.66 -24.63
C ALA A 366 4.07 24.22 -23.64
N ASN A 367 4.18 24.01 -22.31
CA ASN A 367 3.11 24.39 -21.38
C ASN A 367 3.58 25.21 -20.16
N ALA A 368 3.63 26.55 -20.30
CA ALA A 368 4.04 27.47 -19.23
C ALA A 368 3.16 27.39 -17.96
N THR A 369 1.88 27.04 -18.08
CA THR A 369 0.99 26.83 -16.92
C THR A 369 1.34 25.55 -16.15
N ALA A 370 1.86 24.52 -16.82
CA ALA A 370 2.40 23.34 -16.15
C ALA A 370 3.63 23.70 -15.33
N ALA A 371 4.58 24.46 -15.88
CA ALA A 371 5.77 24.90 -15.14
C ALA A 371 5.44 25.69 -13.85
N ALA A 372 4.43 26.57 -13.88
CA ALA A 372 3.97 27.29 -12.69
C ALA A 372 3.31 26.38 -11.66
N ALA A 373 2.46 25.44 -12.09
CA ALA A 373 1.87 24.42 -11.22
C ALA A 373 2.96 23.51 -10.61
N ASN A 374 4.02 23.20 -11.37
CA ASN A 374 5.14 22.38 -10.93
C ASN A 374 6.02 23.09 -9.90
N ALA A 375 6.28 24.39 -10.08
CA ALA A 375 6.99 25.20 -9.09
C ALA A 375 6.21 25.29 -7.76
N ALA A 376 4.88 25.47 -7.83
CA ALA A 376 4.03 25.41 -6.65
C ALA A 376 4.01 24.01 -6.03
N ALA A 377 4.01 22.95 -6.86
CA ALA A 377 4.06 21.57 -6.41
C ALA A 377 5.43 21.15 -5.86
N ALA A 378 6.46 21.96 -6.04
CA ALA A 378 7.78 21.75 -5.44
C ALA A 378 7.89 22.32 -4.02
N VAL A 379 6.99 23.23 -3.65
CA VAL A 379 6.89 23.73 -2.27
C VAL A 379 6.49 22.59 -1.35
N GLY A 380 7.29 22.31 -0.32
CA GLY A 380 6.99 21.26 0.65
C GLY A 380 7.70 19.92 0.44
N ALA A 381 8.57 19.81 -0.57
CA ALA A 381 9.39 18.63 -0.81
C ALA A 381 10.69 18.65 0.00
N CYS A 382 11.22 17.47 0.34
CA CYS A 382 12.50 17.28 1.05
C CYS A 382 13.49 16.54 0.18
N THR A 383 14.79 16.79 0.33
CA THR A 383 15.77 15.83 -0.19
C THR A 383 15.55 14.50 0.53
N LEU A 384 15.94 13.37 -0.10
CA LEU A 384 15.80 12.08 0.56
C LEU A 384 16.56 12.05 1.90
N ASP A 385 17.78 12.58 1.94
CA ASP A 385 18.58 12.65 3.17
C ASP A 385 17.88 13.45 4.26
N ASP A 386 17.31 14.62 3.92
CA ASP A 386 16.55 15.44 4.88
C ASP A 386 15.27 14.71 5.34
N PHE A 387 14.60 13.97 4.44
CA PHE A 387 13.43 13.18 4.77
C PHE A 387 13.78 12.01 5.70
N VAL A 388 14.87 11.29 5.43
CA VAL A 388 15.38 10.22 6.29
C VAL A 388 15.76 10.79 7.66
N ALA A 389 16.45 11.94 7.71
CA ALA A 389 16.81 12.59 8.97
C ALA A 389 15.58 13.00 9.80
N LEU A 390 14.48 13.41 9.13
CA LEU A 390 13.21 13.69 9.78
C LEU A 390 12.51 12.40 10.28
N ALA A 391 12.44 11.38 9.42
CA ALA A 391 11.56 10.23 9.60
C ALA A 391 12.21 9.08 10.39
N ALA A 392 13.50 8.81 10.21
CA ALA A 392 14.18 7.67 10.81
C ALA A 392 14.12 7.67 12.36
N PRO A 393 14.28 8.81 13.07
CA PRO A 393 14.12 8.85 14.53
C PRO A 393 12.70 8.49 15.02
N GLN A 394 11.72 8.60 14.12
CA GLN A 394 10.31 8.29 14.38
C GLN A 394 9.93 6.91 13.83
N SER A 395 10.83 6.20 13.15
CA SER A 395 10.57 4.87 12.62
C SER A 395 10.85 3.80 13.68
N MET A 396 10.18 2.65 13.55
CA MET A 396 10.42 1.45 14.35
C MET A 396 10.64 0.29 13.37
N PRO A 397 11.87 0.10 12.87
CA PRO A 397 12.17 -0.87 11.82
C PRO A 397 12.01 -2.31 12.29
N GLU A 398 12.33 -2.58 13.55
CA GLU A 398 12.17 -3.90 14.14
C GLU A 398 10.82 -4.00 14.87
N ALA A 399 10.18 -5.17 14.76
CA ALA A 399 9.01 -5.45 15.58
C ALA A 399 9.34 -5.35 17.08
N ALA A 400 10.56 -5.71 17.46
CA ALA A 400 11.05 -5.63 18.84
C ALA A 400 10.96 -4.21 19.41
N ASP A 401 11.37 -3.20 18.65
CA ASP A 401 11.33 -1.80 19.06
C ASP A 401 9.89 -1.36 19.37
N TRP A 402 8.95 -1.71 18.48
CA TRP A 402 7.54 -1.40 18.66
C TRP A 402 6.93 -2.16 19.84
N CYS A 403 7.23 -3.46 19.98
CA CYS A 403 6.73 -4.27 21.08
C CYS A 403 7.20 -3.75 22.44
N SER A 404 8.48 -3.37 22.53
CA SER A 404 9.07 -2.74 23.71
C SER A 404 8.41 -1.40 24.02
N ALA A 405 8.31 -0.51 23.03
CA ALA A 405 7.70 0.81 23.19
C ALA A 405 6.21 0.74 23.58
N CYS A 406 5.49 -0.25 23.07
CA CYS A 406 4.07 -0.45 23.36
C CYS A 406 3.78 -1.31 24.60
N GLY A 407 4.77 -2.02 25.14
CA GLY A 407 4.56 -3.04 26.17
C GLY A 407 3.62 -4.16 25.70
N ASN A 408 3.56 -4.44 24.38
CA ASN A 408 2.66 -5.45 23.83
C ASN A 408 3.36 -6.82 23.79
N ASN A 409 2.74 -7.85 24.38
CA ASN A 409 3.20 -9.24 24.30
C ASN A 409 2.17 -10.17 23.62
N ASP A 410 1.04 -9.65 23.17
CA ASP A 410 -0.08 -10.41 22.61
C ASP A 410 -0.03 -10.52 21.08
N VAL A 411 0.67 -9.62 20.41
CA VAL A 411 0.89 -9.70 18.97
C VAL A 411 1.91 -10.81 18.66
N ALA A 412 1.67 -11.61 17.62
CA ALA A 412 2.56 -12.72 17.28
C ALA A 412 4.02 -12.30 17.08
N ALA A 413 4.25 -11.15 16.44
CA ALA A 413 5.59 -10.59 16.28
C ALA A 413 6.26 -10.32 17.64
N CYS A 414 5.53 -9.79 18.62
CA CYS A 414 6.06 -9.54 19.96
C CYS A 414 6.35 -10.83 20.74
N ARG A 415 5.49 -11.85 20.60
CA ARG A 415 5.77 -13.17 21.18
C ARG A 415 7.03 -13.82 20.60
N ILE A 416 7.29 -13.64 19.30
CA ILE A 416 8.51 -14.17 18.68
C ILE A 416 9.74 -13.45 19.24
N VAL A 417 9.67 -12.12 19.36
CA VAL A 417 10.76 -11.32 19.95
C VAL A 417 11.04 -11.76 21.40
N SER A 418 10.01 -11.96 22.23
CA SER A 418 10.20 -12.38 23.62
C SER A 418 10.87 -13.76 23.72
N LEU A 419 10.49 -14.70 22.85
CA LEU A 419 11.12 -16.03 22.81
C LEU A 419 12.59 -15.95 22.37
N GLN A 420 12.93 -15.05 21.45
CA GLN A 420 14.32 -14.85 21.01
C GLN A 420 15.20 -14.24 22.10
N SER A 421 14.66 -13.36 22.95
CA SER A 421 15.42 -12.79 24.08
C SER A 421 15.74 -13.84 25.16
N GLU A 422 14.85 -14.80 25.40
CA GLU A 422 15.05 -15.86 26.39
C GLU A 422 16.17 -16.84 26.01
N GLU A 423 16.43 -17.02 24.70
CA GLU A 423 17.53 -17.87 24.20
C GLU A 423 18.91 -17.16 24.28
N GLY A 424 18.93 -15.83 24.39
CA GLY A 424 20.16 -15.01 24.32
C GLY A 424 20.84 -14.68 25.64
N GLU A 425 20.14 -14.74 26.78
CA GLU A 425 20.70 -14.42 28.11
C GLU A 425 21.30 -15.64 28.84
N GLY A 426 21.43 -16.78 28.14
CA GLY A 426 22.08 -17.99 28.62
C GLY A 426 23.61 -17.89 28.73
N GLY A 427 24.11 -16.94 29.52
CA GLY A 427 25.42 -16.98 30.19
C GLY A 427 26.68 -16.86 29.32
N ASP A 428 27.50 -15.85 29.62
CA ASP A 428 28.93 -15.76 29.27
C ASP A 428 29.81 -16.88 29.89
N GLY A 429 29.23 -18.05 30.18
CA GLY A 429 29.95 -19.24 30.61
C GLY A 429 30.41 -20.07 29.40
N ASP A 430 31.64 -19.86 28.96
CA ASP A 430 32.40 -20.79 28.11
C ASP A 430 31.70 -21.26 26.81
N GLY A 431 31.22 -20.30 26.02
CA GLY A 431 30.50 -20.49 24.74
C GLY A 431 31.20 -21.25 23.60
N GLU A 432 32.34 -21.91 23.85
CA GLU A 432 32.94 -22.85 22.90
C GLU A 432 32.43 -24.29 23.07
N ALA A 433 32.03 -24.70 24.28
CA ALA A 433 31.72 -26.12 24.55
C ALA A 433 30.42 -26.59 23.86
N TRP A 434 29.39 -25.76 23.83
CA TRP A 434 28.10 -26.14 23.24
C TRP A 434 28.11 -26.12 21.70
N LYS A 435 28.88 -25.20 21.09
CA LYS A 435 29.07 -25.16 19.63
C LYS A 435 29.79 -26.41 19.13
N ILE A 436 30.76 -26.92 19.89
CA ILE A 436 31.42 -28.20 19.62
C ILE A 436 30.42 -29.36 19.79
N ALA A 437 29.60 -29.35 20.85
CA ALA A 437 28.62 -30.42 21.10
C ALA A 437 27.55 -30.51 19.99
N VAL A 438 26.98 -29.39 19.55
CA VAL A 438 25.96 -29.38 18.48
C VAL A 438 26.56 -29.78 17.14
N SER A 439 27.78 -29.31 16.81
CA SER A 439 28.49 -29.75 15.61
C SER A 439 28.75 -31.26 15.62
N VAL A 440 29.15 -31.83 16.77
CA VAL A 440 29.41 -33.27 16.88
C VAL A 440 28.13 -34.08 16.70
N VAL A 441 27.01 -33.66 17.30
CA VAL A 441 25.71 -34.37 17.17
C VAL A 441 25.19 -34.29 15.74
N VAL A 442 25.21 -33.13 15.09
CA VAL A 442 24.74 -32.98 13.70
C VAL A 442 25.60 -33.79 12.74
N THR A 443 26.92 -33.81 12.95
CA THR A 443 27.84 -34.62 12.11
C THR A 443 27.62 -36.11 12.32
N PHE A 444 27.42 -36.56 13.57
CA PHE A 444 27.16 -37.96 13.88
C PHE A 444 25.82 -38.42 13.30
N VAL A 445 24.74 -37.67 13.52
CA VAL A 445 23.40 -38.01 13.02
C VAL A 445 23.37 -37.96 11.49
N GLY A 446 24.00 -36.95 10.88
CA GLY A 446 24.14 -36.85 9.43
C GLY A 446 24.93 -38.02 8.82
N ALA A 447 26.05 -38.40 9.44
CA ALA A 447 26.85 -39.55 9.00
C ALA A 447 26.09 -40.87 9.15
N LEU A 448 25.32 -41.04 10.23
CA LEU A 448 24.52 -42.23 10.47
C LEU A 448 23.37 -42.35 9.47
N ALA A 449 22.71 -41.23 9.15
CA ALA A 449 21.68 -41.18 8.11
C ALA A 449 22.25 -41.56 6.73
N LEU A 450 23.42 -41.01 6.37
CA LEU A 450 24.11 -41.35 5.12
C LEU A 450 24.54 -42.82 5.07
N ALA A 451 25.02 -43.39 6.18
CA ALA A 451 25.37 -44.80 6.27
C ALA A 451 24.13 -45.70 6.09
N VAL A 452 23.00 -45.36 6.72
CA VAL A 452 21.73 -46.08 6.56
C VAL A 452 21.25 -46.01 5.11
N CYS A 453 21.28 -44.83 4.49
CA CYS A 453 20.95 -44.67 3.07
C CYS A 453 21.87 -45.52 2.18
N GLY A 454 23.17 -45.56 2.46
CA GLY A 454 24.14 -46.39 1.75
C GLY A 454 23.82 -47.89 1.85
N VAL A 455 23.49 -48.38 3.04
CA VAL A 455 23.08 -49.78 3.26
C VAL A 455 21.76 -50.11 2.54
N CYS A 456 20.79 -49.20 2.56
CA CYS A 456 19.52 -49.38 1.84
C CYS A 456 19.70 -49.41 0.31
N VAL A 457 20.58 -48.58 -0.24
CA VAL A 457 20.89 -48.60 -1.68
C VAL A 457 21.64 -49.87 -2.05
N TRP A 458 22.62 -50.27 -1.24
CA TRP A 458 23.38 -51.49 -1.46
C TRP A 458 22.51 -52.76 -1.41
N SER A 459 21.59 -52.85 -0.44
CA SER A 459 20.69 -54.00 -0.32
C SER A 459 19.70 -54.12 -1.49
N ARG A 460 19.22 -52.98 -2.02
CA ARG A 460 18.41 -52.97 -3.25
C ARG A 460 19.23 -53.39 -4.48
N TYR A 461 20.47 -52.94 -4.56
CA TYR A 461 21.36 -53.30 -5.67
C TYR A 461 21.69 -54.81 -5.67
N THR A 462 21.96 -55.42 -4.52
CA THR A 462 22.23 -56.87 -4.43
C THR A 462 20.98 -57.71 -4.68
N ALA A 463 19.80 -57.28 -4.21
CA ALA A 463 18.53 -57.95 -4.49
C ALA A 463 18.19 -57.96 -6.00
N GLY A 464 18.46 -56.86 -6.71
CA GLY A 464 18.26 -56.79 -8.16
C GLY A 464 19.16 -57.76 -8.95
N ARG A 465 20.37 -58.03 -8.45
CA ARG A 465 21.30 -59.00 -9.08
C ARG A 465 20.87 -60.46 -8.92
N GLN A 466 20.19 -60.82 -7.83
CA GLN A 466 19.64 -62.17 -7.66
C GLN A 466 18.46 -62.43 -8.61
N GLN A 467 17.65 -61.43 -8.92
CA GLN A 467 16.53 -61.58 -9.86
C GLN A 467 16.99 -61.79 -11.32
N GLN A 468 18.12 -61.19 -11.72
CA GLN A 468 18.63 -61.36 -13.09
C GLN A 468 19.26 -62.74 -13.36
N GLN A 469 19.54 -63.54 -12.32
CA GLN A 469 20.04 -64.91 -12.49
C GLN A 469 18.93 -65.99 -12.51
N GLY A 470 17.66 -65.63 -12.27
CA GLY A 470 16.56 -66.59 -12.15
C GLY A 470 15.44 -66.52 -13.20
N GLY A 471 15.49 -65.60 -14.16
CA GLY A 471 14.31 -65.21 -14.96
C GLY A 471 14.34 -65.60 -16.44
N ALA A 472 14.67 -66.84 -16.79
CA ALA A 472 14.41 -67.38 -18.12
C ALA A 472 13.09 -68.17 -18.10
N GLY A 473 11.99 -67.53 -18.51
CA GLY A 473 10.75 -68.23 -18.85
C GLY A 473 9.49 -67.51 -18.36
N GLY A 474 8.56 -67.23 -19.28
CA GLY A 474 7.18 -66.94 -18.94
C GLY A 474 6.55 -65.83 -19.77
N ALA A 475 5.87 -66.24 -20.83
CA ALA A 475 5.12 -65.41 -21.75
C ALA A 475 3.80 -64.86 -21.17
N GLY A 476 3.36 -63.74 -21.74
CA GLY A 476 1.95 -63.49 -22.07
C GLY A 476 1.07 -62.87 -20.99
N SER A 477 0.55 -61.66 -21.26
CA SER A 477 -0.89 -61.47 -21.55
C SER A 477 -1.30 -59.99 -21.40
N SER A 478 -2.17 -59.59 -22.31
CA SER A 478 -2.80 -58.30 -22.56
C SER A 478 -3.93 -57.93 -21.59
N SER A 479 -4.10 -56.63 -21.31
CA SER A 479 -5.38 -56.01 -20.91
C SER A 479 -5.32 -54.49 -21.16
N SER A 480 -5.98 -54.00 -22.21
CA SER A 480 -7.35 -53.45 -22.26
C SER A 480 -7.51 -52.06 -21.62
N PHE A 481 -7.61 -51.09 -22.53
CA PHE A 481 -7.87 -49.67 -22.38
C PHE A 481 -9.38 -49.43 -22.20
N LEU A 482 -9.77 -48.54 -21.27
CA LEU A 482 -11.12 -47.94 -21.25
C LEU A 482 -11.02 -46.45 -20.83
N PRO A 483 -11.66 -45.52 -21.57
CA PRO A 483 -11.78 -44.13 -21.17
C PRO A 483 -13.20 -43.76 -20.72
N GLY A 484 -13.32 -42.69 -19.93
CA GLY A 484 -14.52 -41.85 -19.94
C GLY A 484 -15.18 -41.60 -18.58
N GLY A 485 -14.99 -40.41 -18.04
CA GLY A 485 -15.82 -39.83 -16.98
C GLY A 485 -16.08 -38.36 -17.27
N LYS A 486 -17.32 -38.04 -17.65
CA LYS A 486 -17.83 -36.66 -17.81
C LYS A 486 -18.13 -36.07 -16.42
N ALA A 487 -17.68 -34.84 -16.15
CA ALA A 487 -18.07 -34.07 -14.98
C ALA A 487 -19.01 -32.92 -15.38
N ALA A 488 -20.10 -32.79 -14.64
CA ALA A 488 -21.14 -31.77 -14.78
C ALA A 488 -20.71 -30.45 -14.10
N ALA A 489 -21.00 -29.32 -14.76
CA ALA A 489 -20.76 -27.98 -14.24
C ALA A 489 -21.98 -27.46 -13.47
N ALA A 490 -21.74 -26.89 -12.29
CA ALA A 490 -22.70 -26.09 -11.52
C ALA A 490 -22.43 -24.59 -11.74
N PRO A 491 -23.45 -23.70 -11.68
CA PRO A 491 -23.25 -22.28 -11.91
C PRO A 491 -22.81 -21.54 -10.64
N ALA A 492 -21.82 -20.66 -10.78
CA ALA A 492 -21.41 -19.68 -9.77
C ALA A 492 -22.24 -18.39 -9.90
N PRO A 493 -22.52 -17.65 -8.79
CA PRO A 493 -23.28 -16.40 -8.85
C PRO A 493 -22.38 -15.22 -9.25
N GLY A 494 -22.86 -14.44 -10.22
CA GLY A 494 -22.18 -13.25 -10.74
C GLY A 494 -22.23 -12.06 -9.78
N CYS A 495 -21.10 -11.37 -9.66
CA CYS A 495 -21.04 -9.95 -9.30
C CYS A 495 -20.89 -9.14 -10.60
N PHE A 496 -21.57 -7.99 -10.69
CA PHE A 496 -21.68 -7.04 -11.80
C PHE A 496 -22.79 -7.30 -12.84
N GLU A 497 -23.82 -6.45 -12.82
CA GLU A 497 -23.97 -5.38 -13.81
C GLU A 497 -24.99 -4.32 -13.35
N GLY A 498 -24.65 -3.06 -13.56
CA GLY A 498 -25.48 -1.90 -13.23
C GLY A 498 -24.97 -0.67 -13.95
N VAL A 499 -24.79 -0.77 -15.28
CA VAL A 499 -24.49 0.38 -16.14
C VAL A 499 -25.83 0.95 -16.60
N GLY A 500 -26.34 1.93 -15.86
CA GLY A 500 -27.48 2.74 -16.27
C GLY A 500 -27.03 3.80 -17.27
N GLY A 501 -27.27 3.58 -18.56
CA GLY A 501 -27.19 4.59 -19.60
C GLY A 501 -28.40 5.53 -19.52
N GLY A 502 -28.16 6.83 -19.36
CA GLY A 502 -29.18 7.86 -19.44
C GLY A 502 -29.12 8.61 -20.78
N GLY A 503 -30.28 8.88 -21.38
CA GLY A 503 -30.42 9.95 -22.37
C GLY A 503 -31.43 9.69 -23.49
N GLY A 504 -32.74 9.81 -23.21
CA GLY A 504 -33.78 9.82 -24.24
C GLY A 504 -35.04 10.53 -23.76
N LYS A 505 -35.37 11.66 -24.41
CA LYS A 505 -36.50 12.56 -24.10
C LYS A 505 -37.87 11.97 -24.48
N GLY A 506 -38.89 12.34 -23.70
CA GLY A 506 -40.20 12.75 -24.24
C GLY A 506 -41.41 11.89 -23.86
N GLY A 507 -42.50 12.55 -23.44
CA GLY A 507 -43.87 12.02 -23.56
C GLY A 507 -44.73 12.10 -22.30
N ARG A 508 -45.65 13.08 -22.26
CA ARG A 508 -46.80 13.12 -21.35
C ARG A 508 -47.83 12.04 -21.75
N GLY A 509 -48.54 11.48 -20.77
CA GLY A 509 -49.77 10.72 -20.97
C GLY A 509 -50.36 10.25 -19.65
N GLU A 510 -51.45 10.90 -19.22
CA GLU A 510 -52.32 10.49 -18.11
C GLU A 510 -53.18 9.27 -18.51
N GLY A 511 -53.56 8.41 -17.55
CA GLY A 511 -54.52 7.34 -17.79
C GLY A 511 -54.65 6.31 -16.66
N MET A 512 -55.56 6.62 -15.74
CA MET A 512 -56.22 5.87 -14.65
C MET A 512 -56.30 4.32 -14.65
N ASP A 513 -56.15 3.81 -13.41
CA ASP A 513 -56.94 2.82 -12.65
C ASP A 513 -57.03 1.34 -13.06
N ALA A 514 -56.44 0.47 -12.22
CA ALA A 514 -57.17 -0.63 -11.58
C ALA A 514 -56.38 -1.23 -10.39
N GLU A 515 -57.07 -1.21 -9.27
CA GLU A 515 -56.77 -1.63 -7.91
C GLU A 515 -56.74 -3.17 -7.73
N LEU A 516 -55.80 -3.67 -6.90
CA LEU A 516 -56.01 -4.81 -5.99
C LEU A 516 -54.86 -4.82 -4.95
N THR A 517 -55.15 -4.23 -3.80
CA THR A 517 -54.34 -4.30 -2.57
C THR A 517 -54.43 -5.67 -1.88
N PRO A 518 -53.42 -6.02 -1.08
CA PRO A 518 -53.66 -6.10 0.37
C PRO A 518 -52.74 -5.15 1.14
N ALA A 519 -53.32 -4.51 2.16
CA ALA A 519 -52.73 -3.50 3.02
C ALA A 519 -51.94 -4.11 4.22
N PRO A 520 -51.43 -3.32 5.19
CA PRO A 520 -50.09 -2.75 5.11
C PRO A 520 -49.25 -3.01 6.38
N PHE A 521 -47.94 -3.22 6.22
CA PHE A 521 -46.99 -2.88 7.29
C PHE A 521 -46.59 -1.42 7.14
N ARG A 522 -47.25 -0.55 7.91
CA ARG A 522 -46.87 0.86 8.04
C ARG A 522 -45.64 0.96 8.94
N TYR A 523 -44.48 1.30 8.37
CA TYR A 523 -43.51 2.15 9.05
C TYR A 523 -43.64 3.54 8.47
N SER A 524 -44.03 4.49 9.31
CA SER A 524 -44.06 5.91 8.94
C SER A 524 -42.64 6.38 8.67
N SER A 525 -42.41 6.89 7.46
CA SER A 525 -41.25 7.70 7.13
C SER A 525 -41.35 9.05 7.85
N ALA A 526 -40.89 9.09 9.09
CA ALA A 526 -40.40 10.32 9.69
C ALA A 526 -38.89 10.38 9.41
N ALA A 527 -38.43 11.54 8.97
CA ALA A 527 -37.05 11.84 8.63
C ALA A 527 -36.06 11.29 9.68
N ALA A 528 -35.21 10.36 9.26
CA ALA A 528 -34.04 9.91 10.01
C ALA A 528 -32.79 10.18 9.16
N HIS A 529 -32.39 11.46 9.12
CA HIS A 529 -30.99 11.80 8.95
C HIS A 529 -30.31 11.59 10.31
N GLN A 530 -29.63 10.44 10.45
CA GLN A 530 -28.69 10.02 11.50
C GLN A 530 -28.32 8.57 11.10
N ILE A 531 -27.08 8.15 10.89
CA ILE A 531 -25.85 8.27 11.70
C ILE A 531 -24.64 8.23 10.77
#